data_AF-A0A7L5YNH2-F1
#
_entry.id   AF-A0A7L5YNH2-F1
#
_cell.length_a   1.000
_cell.length_b   1.000
_cell.length_c   1.000
_cell.angle_alpha   90.00
_cell.angle_beta   90.00
_cell.angle_gamma   90.00
#
_symmetry.space_group_name_H-M   'P 1'
#
loop_
_entity.id
_entity.type
_entity.pdbx_description
1 polymer ?
#
loop_
_entity_poly.entity_id
_entity_poly.type
_entity_poly.pdbx_seq_one_letter_code
_entity_poly.pdbx_strand_id
1 'polypeptide(L)'
;MAQIRSAITHVLFDLDGTLTDPRLGLVGAIQYALRRLGYPAPPEETLLWTIGPPLRASFAVLLESNDEALLTDAIEHYREQYGATGLYENQVYPGIPEALAALQALPVTLFVATSKPHLFARRIIDHFGLGGYFRHVYGSETDGRHMDKRDLLRHILKKEGFAPDAALMVGDRRADMVGARVNGLWAGGARYGYGSEEELRSAGAGALQHADGHRALGGGLIVVPDAAHNHPRLFVDVGYHDHNLRIGHRFDEEWLAVA
;
A
#
# COMPACT_ATOMS: atom_id res chain seq x y z
N MET A 1 -9.18 17.67 29.60
CA MET A 1 -10.25 16.68 29.36
C MET A 1 -9.77 15.73 28.29
N ALA A 2 -9.71 14.42 28.58
CA ALA A 2 -9.26 13.42 27.62
C ALA A 2 -10.24 13.39 26.44
N GLN A 3 -9.75 13.79 25.27
CA GLN A 3 -10.52 13.78 24.03
C GLN A 3 -10.82 12.32 23.69
N ILE A 4 -12.11 11.96 23.64
CA ILE A 4 -12.56 10.62 23.25
C ILE A 4 -12.03 10.38 21.85
N ARG A 5 -11.20 9.35 21.71
CA ARG A 5 -10.54 8.96 20.46
C ARG A 5 -11.61 8.71 19.38
N SER A 6 -11.46 9.34 18.22
CA SER A 6 -12.17 8.95 17.00
C SER A 6 -11.83 7.49 16.68
N ALA A 7 -12.84 6.64 16.48
CA ALA A 7 -12.63 5.29 15.98
C ALA A 7 -12.22 5.35 14.50
N ILE A 8 -11.36 4.43 14.04
CA ILE A 8 -11.09 4.32 12.61
C ILE A 8 -12.37 3.91 11.90
N THR A 9 -12.83 4.74 10.99
CA THR A 9 -14.01 4.49 10.13
C THR A 9 -13.62 4.34 8.67
N HIS A 10 -12.38 4.65 8.30
CA HIS A 10 -11.91 4.59 6.92
C HIS A 10 -10.55 3.91 6.82
N VAL A 11 -10.40 2.99 5.87
CA VAL A 11 -9.14 2.31 5.61
C VAL A 11 -8.78 2.47 4.14
N LEU A 12 -7.58 2.99 3.89
CA LEU A 12 -7.01 3.21 2.57
C LEU A 12 -5.88 2.21 2.40
N PHE A 13 -5.91 1.44 1.32
CA PHE A 13 -4.89 0.46 1.00
C PHE A 13 -4.08 0.91 -0.21
N ASP A 14 -2.75 0.77 -0.18
CA ASP A 14 -2.02 0.69 -1.45
C ASP A 14 -2.38 -0.61 -2.20
N LEU A 15 -1.96 -0.71 -3.45
CA LEU A 15 -2.21 -1.85 -4.32
C LEU A 15 -0.98 -2.76 -4.42
N ASP A 16 0.04 -2.30 -5.12
CA ASP A 16 1.26 -3.03 -5.42
C ASP A 16 2.06 -3.20 -4.11
N GLY A 17 2.39 -4.44 -3.71
CA GLY A 17 3.10 -4.73 -2.45
C GLY A 17 2.19 -4.79 -1.20
N THR A 18 0.89 -4.52 -1.35
CA THR A 18 -0.07 -4.50 -0.24
C THR A 18 -1.26 -5.42 -0.50
N LEU A 19 -2.04 -5.17 -1.55
CA LEU A 19 -3.16 -6.05 -1.94
C LEU A 19 -2.70 -7.14 -2.91
N THR A 20 -1.74 -6.81 -3.76
CA THR A 20 -1.26 -7.70 -4.82
C THR A 20 0.26 -7.74 -4.89
N ASP A 21 0.81 -8.89 -5.30
CA ASP A 21 2.20 -9.10 -5.67
C ASP A 21 2.37 -8.93 -7.21
N PRO A 22 2.83 -7.75 -7.68
CA PRO A 22 2.98 -7.46 -9.11
C PRO A 22 4.34 -7.89 -9.67
N ARG A 23 5.16 -8.62 -8.90
CA ARG A 23 6.57 -8.91 -9.20
C ARG A 23 6.81 -9.31 -10.64
N LEU A 24 6.11 -10.36 -11.08
CA LEU A 24 6.32 -10.99 -12.37
C LEU A 24 6.12 -9.98 -13.51
N GLY A 25 4.98 -9.29 -13.50
CA GLY A 25 4.62 -8.36 -14.56
C GLY A 25 5.42 -7.06 -14.54
N LEU A 26 5.69 -6.49 -13.37
CA LEU A 26 6.44 -5.24 -13.24
C LEU A 26 7.91 -5.45 -13.59
N VAL A 27 8.55 -6.45 -12.97
CA VAL A 27 9.97 -6.75 -13.24
C VAL A 27 10.15 -7.26 -14.67
N GLY A 28 9.24 -8.10 -15.17
CA GLY A 28 9.24 -8.55 -16.56
C GLY A 28 9.17 -7.40 -17.56
N ALA A 29 8.37 -6.37 -17.28
CA ALA A 29 8.29 -5.17 -18.11
C ALA A 29 9.55 -4.31 -18.05
N ILE A 30 10.20 -4.19 -16.88
CA ILE A 30 11.51 -3.50 -16.76
C ILE A 30 12.57 -4.22 -17.57
N GLN A 31 12.68 -5.54 -17.41
CA GLN A 31 13.65 -6.35 -18.14
C GLN A 31 13.39 -6.30 -19.65
N TYR A 32 12.12 -6.28 -20.07
CA TYR A 32 11.75 -6.07 -21.47
C TYR A 32 12.28 -4.73 -21.99
N ALA A 33 12.02 -3.63 -21.28
CA ALA A 33 12.49 -2.30 -21.67
C ALA A 33 14.02 -2.24 -21.80
N LEU A 34 14.75 -2.79 -20.83
CA LEU A 34 16.22 -2.86 -20.88
C LEU A 34 16.71 -3.62 -22.12
N ARG A 35 16.14 -4.80 -22.42
CA ARG A 35 16.50 -5.58 -23.60
C ARG A 35 16.19 -4.85 -24.91
N ARG A 36 15.06 -4.13 -24.99
CA ARG A 36 14.67 -3.36 -26.18
C ARG A 36 15.66 -2.23 -26.48
N LEU A 37 16.23 -1.64 -25.44
CA LEU A 37 17.26 -0.60 -25.54
C LEU A 37 18.68 -1.17 -25.73
N GLY A 38 18.84 -2.51 -25.78
CA GLY A 38 20.15 -3.16 -25.93
C GLY A 38 20.96 -3.25 -24.64
N TYR A 39 20.35 -3.01 -23.47
CA TYR A 39 21.00 -3.14 -22.17
C TYR A 39 20.83 -4.56 -21.59
N PRO A 40 21.77 -5.03 -20.75
CA PRO A 40 21.57 -6.24 -19.98
C PRO A 40 20.33 -6.13 -19.09
N ALA A 41 19.57 -7.23 -18.99
CA ALA A 41 18.47 -7.34 -18.03
C ALA A 41 18.95 -8.09 -16.78
N PRO A 42 19.04 -7.43 -15.61
CA PRO A 42 19.42 -8.09 -14.37
C PRO A 42 18.40 -9.17 -13.95
N PRO A 43 18.82 -10.16 -13.13
CA PRO A 43 17.90 -11.14 -12.54
C PRO A 43 16.77 -10.49 -11.74
N GLU A 44 15.63 -11.17 -11.67
CA GLU A 44 14.41 -10.62 -11.08
C GLU A 44 14.60 -10.15 -9.63
N GLU A 45 15.33 -10.93 -8.84
CA GLU A 45 15.58 -10.71 -7.42
C GLU A 45 16.34 -9.40 -7.16
N THR A 46 17.15 -8.97 -8.13
CA THR A 46 17.92 -7.72 -8.05
C THR A 46 17.09 -6.48 -8.41
N LEU A 47 15.89 -6.68 -8.97
CA LEU A 47 15.02 -5.61 -9.45
C LEU A 47 13.83 -5.37 -8.51
N LEU A 48 13.65 -6.14 -7.44
CA LEU A 48 12.50 -6.00 -6.54
C LEU A 48 12.38 -4.60 -5.91
N TRP A 49 13.50 -3.90 -5.71
CA TRP A 49 13.50 -2.52 -5.19
C TRP A 49 12.76 -1.52 -6.10
N THR A 50 12.59 -1.85 -7.38
CA THR A 50 11.88 -1.04 -8.39
C THR A 50 10.37 -1.08 -8.24
N ILE A 51 9.82 -1.96 -7.39
CA ILE A 51 8.38 -2.06 -7.13
C ILE A 51 8.00 -1.04 -6.07
N GLY A 52 7.52 0.13 -6.48
CA GLY A 52 7.08 1.21 -5.60
C GLY A 52 7.67 2.58 -5.93
N PRO A 53 8.98 2.73 -6.24
CA PRO A 53 9.54 4.01 -6.66
C PRO A 53 9.00 4.44 -8.03
N PRO A 54 9.09 5.74 -8.38
CA PRO A 54 8.72 6.22 -9.70
C PRO A 54 9.59 5.57 -10.80
N LEU A 55 8.96 5.06 -11.86
CA LEU A 55 9.65 4.37 -12.97
C LEU A 55 10.83 5.16 -13.55
N ARG A 56 10.68 6.48 -13.72
CA ARG A 56 11.75 7.35 -14.24
C ARG A 56 12.99 7.32 -13.34
N ALA A 57 12.80 7.36 -12.02
CA ALA A 57 13.91 7.28 -11.07
C ALA A 57 14.56 5.90 -11.08
N SER A 58 13.75 4.83 -11.19
CA SER A 58 14.27 3.46 -11.31
C SER A 58 15.10 3.27 -12.58
N PHE A 59 14.62 3.72 -13.74
CA PHE A 59 15.38 3.65 -14.99
C PHE A 59 16.64 4.52 -14.98
N ALA A 60 16.62 5.68 -14.33
CA ALA A 60 17.81 6.51 -14.20
C ALA A 60 18.96 5.78 -13.47
N VAL A 61 18.62 5.01 -12.44
CA VAL A 61 19.58 4.16 -11.73
C VAL A 61 20.00 2.97 -12.59
N LEU A 62 19.06 2.25 -13.21
CA LEU A 62 19.34 1.03 -14.01
C LEU A 62 20.16 1.31 -15.28
N LEU A 63 19.98 2.48 -15.88
CA LEU A 63 20.67 2.91 -17.09
C LEU A 63 21.89 3.80 -16.78
N GLU A 64 22.13 4.10 -15.50
CA GLU A 64 23.18 5.01 -15.03
C GLU A 64 23.17 6.35 -15.79
N SER A 65 21.97 6.88 -16.06
CA SER A 65 21.78 8.02 -16.97
C SER A 65 20.62 8.91 -16.53
N ASN A 66 20.78 10.21 -16.75
CA ASN A 66 19.70 11.20 -16.62
C ASN A 66 19.29 11.79 -17.99
N ASP A 67 19.61 11.10 -19.08
CA ASP A 67 19.19 11.50 -20.42
C ASP A 67 17.66 11.34 -20.55
N GLU A 68 16.96 12.46 -20.67
CA GLU A 68 15.49 12.50 -20.70
C GLU A 68 14.88 11.75 -21.90
N ALA A 69 15.56 11.71 -23.05
CA ALA A 69 15.08 10.96 -24.21
C ALA A 69 15.18 9.46 -23.94
N LEU A 70 16.34 8.99 -23.48
CA LEU A 70 16.57 7.58 -23.14
C LEU A 70 15.60 7.09 -22.04
N LEU A 71 15.40 7.88 -20.98
CA LEU A 71 14.47 7.54 -19.91
C LEU A 71 13.02 7.51 -20.40
N THR A 72 12.66 8.35 -21.36
CA THR A 72 11.33 8.35 -21.95
C THR A 72 11.12 7.08 -22.79
N ASP A 73 12.08 6.71 -23.64
CA ASP A 73 12.02 5.48 -24.44
C ASP A 73 11.93 4.22 -23.56
N ALA A 74 12.69 4.18 -22.45
CA ALA A 74 12.62 3.08 -21.48
C ALA A 74 11.23 2.93 -20.87
N ILE A 75 10.62 4.05 -20.46
CA ILE A 75 9.27 4.06 -19.89
C ILE A 75 8.22 3.67 -20.93
N GLU A 76 8.40 4.05 -22.20
CA GLU A 76 7.50 3.65 -23.29
C GLU A 76 7.54 2.14 -23.53
N HIS A 77 8.73 1.53 -23.65
CA HIS A 77 8.85 0.07 -23.76
C HIS A 77 8.33 -0.67 -22.52
N TYR A 78 8.55 -0.11 -21.33
CA TYR A 78 7.96 -0.67 -20.11
C TYR A 78 6.42 -0.66 -20.22
N ARG A 79 5.82 0.47 -20.61
CA ARG A 79 4.36 0.62 -20.70
C ARG A 79 3.75 -0.27 -21.76
N GLU A 80 4.45 -0.49 -22.87
CA GLU A 80 4.09 -1.43 -23.93
C GLU A 80 3.92 -2.85 -23.34
N GLN A 81 4.97 -3.39 -22.72
CA GLN A 81 4.93 -4.74 -22.14
C GLN A 81 3.97 -4.84 -20.95
N TYR A 82 4.00 -3.86 -20.06
CA TYR A 82 3.17 -3.84 -18.87
C TYR A 82 1.67 -3.76 -19.22
N GLY A 83 1.31 -2.92 -20.19
CA GLY A 83 -0.06 -2.78 -20.65
C GLY A 83 -0.58 -4.01 -21.42
N ALA A 84 0.30 -4.70 -22.15
CA ALA A 84 -0.07 -5.88 -22.95
C ALA A 84 -0.28 -7.13 -22.08
N THR A 85 0.65 -7.44 -21.18
CA THR A 85 0.59 -8.66 -20.34
C THR A 85 0.91 -8.40 -18.88
N GLY A 86 1.87 -7.52 -18.58
CA GLY A 86 2.40 -7.35 -17.22
C GLY A 86 1.38 -6.89 -16.17
N LEU A 87 0.27 -6.28 -16.59
CA LEU A 87 -0.83 -5.90 -15.71
C LEU A 87 -1.48 -7.12 -15.02
N TYR A 88 -1.53 -8.25 -15.73
CA TYR A 88 -2.19 -9.49 -15.30
C TYR A 88 -1.19 -10.55 -14.81
N GLU A 89 0.11 -10.36 -15.06
CA GLU A 89 1.19 -11.13 -14.44
C GLU A 89 1.39 -10.66 -12.99
N ASN A 90 0.34 -10.82 -12.21
CA ASN A 90 0.15 -10.28 -10.87
C ASN A 90 -0.66 -11.30 -10.04
N GLN A 91 -0.60 -11.23 -8.72
CA GLN A 91 -1.33 -12.15 -7.84
C GLN A 91 -1.87 -11.42 -6.62
N VAL A 92 -3.04 -11.79 -6.12
CA VAL A 92 -3.53 -11.30 -4.81
C VAL A 92 -2.73 -11.99 -3.71
N TYR A 93 -2.27 -11.25 -2.70
CA TYR A 93 -1.59 -11.88 -1.56
C TYR A 93 -2.55 -12.83 -0.81
N PRO A 94 -2.08 -14.02 -0.38
CA PRO A 94 -2.89 -14.91 0.44
C PRO A 94 -3.43 -14.21 1.69
N GLY A 95 -4.71 -14.40 2.01
CA GLY A 95 -5.36 -13.79 3.18
C GLY A 95 -5.99 -12.41 2.94
N ILE A 96 -5.69 -11.74 1.82
CA ILE A 96 -6.27 -10.42 1.52
C ILE A 96 -7.79 -10.48 1.31
N PRO A 97 -8.36 -11.42 0.53
CA PRO A 97 -9.80 -11.53 0.37
C PRO A 97 -10.53 -11.73 1.72
N GLU A 98 -9.99 -12.58 2.58
CA GLU A 98 -10.54 -12.86 3.91
C GLU A 98 -10.48 -11.63 4.82
N ALA A 99 -9.36 -10.89 4.80
CA ALA A 99 -9.20 -9.66 5.57
C ALA A 99 -10.15 -8.55 5.09
N LEU A 100 -10.33 -8.39 3.77
CA LEU A 100 -11.27 -7.42 3.20
C LEU A 100 -12.72 -7.78 3.53
N ALA A 101 -13.08 -9.06 3.50
CA ALA A 101 -14.40 -9.54 3.90
C ALA A 101 -14.67 -9.29 5.39
N ALA A 102 -13.69 -9.55 6.26
CA ALA A 102 -13.79 -9.25 7.68
C ALA A 102 -13.95 -7.75 7.95
N LEU A 103 -13.26 -6.90 7.19
CA LEU A 103 -13.41 -5.45 7.27
C LEU A 103 -14.80 -4.98 6.84
N GLN A 104 -15.38 -5.57 5.79
CA GLN A 104 -16.73 -5.21 5.36
C GLN A 104 -17.82 -5.56 6.38
N ALA A 105 -17.57 -6.51 7.28
CA ALA A 105 -18.48 -6.81 8.39
C ALA A 105 -18.45 -5.74 9.50
N LEU A 106 -17.50 -4.80 9.45
CA LEU A 106 -17.37 -3.67 10.36
C LEU A 106 -17.94 -2.39 9.74
N PRO A 107 -18.31 -1.38 10.55
CA PRO A 107 -18.77 -0.09 10.04
C PRO A 107 -17.59 0.79 9.57
N VAL A 108 -16.77 0.24 8.67
CA VAL A 108 -15.65 0.93 8.03
C VAL A 108 -15.87 1.02 6.53
N THR A 109 -15.33 2.06 5.90
CA THR A 109 -15.32 2.23 4.45
C THR A 109 -13.92 2.00 3.92
N LEU A 110 -13.80 1.16 2.89
CA LEU A 110 -12.51 0.81 2.30
C LEU A 110 -12.26 1.58 1.00
N PHE A 111 -11.03 2.00 0.80
CA PHE A 111 -10.54 2.67 -0.40
C PHE A 111 -9.22 2.04 -0.86
N VAL A 112 -8.95 2.12 -2.15
CA VAL A 112 -7.58 1.97 -2.67
C VAL A 112 -6.99 3.36 -2.87
N ALA A 113 -5.74 3.56 -2.49
CA ALA A 113 -4.98 4.80 -2.67
C ALA A 113 -3.56 4.45 -3.16
N THR A 114 -3.39 4.35 -4.48
CA THR A 114 -2.13 3.90 -5.10
C THR A 114 -1.47 4.98 -5.96
N SER A 115 -0.14 5.01 -6.01
CA SER A 115 0.60 5.85 -6.97
C SER A 115 0.55 5.30 -8.40
N LYS A 116 -0.01 4.11 -8.59
CA LYS A 116 -0.29 3.54 -9.91
C LYS A 116 -1.36 4.38 -10.64
N PRO A 117 -1.26 4.53 -11.98
CA PRO A 117 -2.31 5.15 -12.76
C PRO A 117 -3.69 4.53 -12.49
N HIS A 118 -4.69 5.38 -12.24
CA HIS A 118 -6.04 4.96 -11.85
C HIS A 118 -6.65 3.90 -12.79
N LEU A 119 -6.46 4.07 -14.10
CA LEU A 119 -6.94 3.12 -15.11
C LEU A 119 -6.38 1.70 -14.90
N PHE A 120 -5.09 1.59 -14.56
CA PHE A 120 -4.45 0.30 -14.32
C PHE A 120 -4.86 -0.27 -12.97
N ALA A 121 -4.92 0.56 -11.93
CA ALA A 121 -5.37 0.15 -10.60
C ALA A 121 -6.79 -0.43 -10.66
N ARG A 122 -7.70 0.24 -11.36
CA ARG A 122 -9.08 -0.23 -11.53
C ARG A 122 -9.16 -1.57 -12.26
N ARG A 123 -8.42 -1.72 -13.37
CA ARG A 123 -8.36 -2.98 -14.13
C ARG A 123 -7.84 -4.14 -13.28
N ILE A 124 -6.81 -3.93 -12.46
CA ILE A 124 -6.28 -4.96 -11.55
C ILE A 124 -7.33 -5.34 -10.50
N ILE A 125 -7.94 -4.35 -9.85
CA ILE A 125 -8.97 -4.58 -8.82
C ILE A 125 -10.16 -5.36 -9.39
N ASP A 126 -10.62 -5.01 -10.60
CA ASP A 126 -11.73 -5.70 -11.25
C ASP A 126 -11.32 -7.12 -11.71
N HIS A 127 -10.11 -7.28 -12.25
CA HIS A 127 -9.60 -8.58 -12.70
C HIS A 127 -9.54 -9.61 -11.56
N PHE A 128 -9.12 -9.19 -10.37
CA PHE A 128 -9.05 -10.05 -9.18
C PHE A 128 -10.35 -10.11 -8.38
N GLY A 129 -11.45 -9.51 -8.87
CA GLY A 129 -12.74 -9.55 -8.19
C GLY A 129 -12.77 -8.79 -6.85
N LEU A 130 -11.81 -7.88 -6.61
CA LEU A 130 -11.73 -7.11 -5.36
C LEU A 130 -12.62 -5.86 -5.37
N GLY A 131 -13.19 -5.50 -6.51
CA GLY A 131 -13.95 -4.26 -6.69
C GLY A 131 -15.15 -4.11 -5.74
N GLY A 132 -15.74 -5.22 -5.29
CA GLY A 132 -16.86 -5.21 -4.34
C GLY A 132 -16.48 -4.79 -2.92
N TYR A 133 -15.19 -4.80 -2.57
CA TYR A 133 -14.70 -4.42 -1.24
C TYR A 133 -14.55 -2.91 -1.06
N PHE A 134 -14.25 -2.19 -2.14
CA PHE A 134 -13.82 -0.79 -2.08
C PHE A 134 -14.89 0.16 -2.58
N ARG A 135 -15.16 1.21 -1.80
CA ARG A 135 -16.05 2.31 -2.23
C ARG A 135 -15.49 3.00 -3.47
N HIS A 136 -14.21 3.33 -3.45
CA HIS A 136 -13.51 3.92 -4.58
C HIS A 136 -12.07 3.43 -4.69
N VAL A 137 -11.60 3.33 -5.94
CA VAL A 137 -10.20 3.07 -6.27
C VAL A 137 -9.58 4.37 -6.72
N TYR A 138 -8.61 4.88 -5.97
CA TYR A 138 -7.86 6.08 -6.31
C TYR A 138 -6.47 5.73 -6.81
N GLY A 139 -6.07 6.37 -7.91
CA GLY A 139 -4.76 6.22 -8.52
C GLY A 139 -4.22 7.57 -8.99
N SER A 140 -3.01 7.57 -9.54
CA SER A 140 -2.46 8.73 -10.22
C SER A 140 -3.20 8.99 -11.55
N GLU A 141 -3.14 10.23 -12.01
CA GLU A 141 -3.63 10.62 -13.33
C GLU A 141 -2.53 10.40 -14.39
N THR A 142 -2.93 10.31 -15.66
CA THR A 142 -1.97 10.18 -16.78
C THR A 142 -1.15 11.45 -17.01
N ASP A 143 -1.63 12.61 -16.54
CA ASP A 143 -0.94 13.90 -16.57
C ASP A 143 0.05 14.11 -15.40
N GLY A 144 0.20 13.09 -14.53
CA GLY A 144 1.12 13.10 -13.39
C GLY A 144 0.52 13.64 -12.09
N ARG A 145 -0.71 14.15 -12.09
CA ARG A 145 -1.38 14.52 -10.84
C ARG A 145 -1.57 13.30 -9.94
N HIS A 146 -1.47 13.53 -8.63
CA HIS A 146 -1.60 12.51 -7.59
C HIS A 146 -0.62 11.31 -7.71
N MET A 147 0.50 11.47 -8.43
CA MET A 147 1.59 10.48 -8.39
C MET A 147 2.23 10.40 -7.00
N ASP A 148 2.38 11.53 -6.31
CA ASP A 148 2.87 11.56 -4.94
C ASP A 148 1.77 11.14 -3.96
N LYS A 149 2.08 10.15 -3.11
CA LYS A 149 1.15 9.61 -2.12
C LYS A 149 0.64 10.68 -1.15
N ARG A 150 1.43 11.72 -0.84
CA ARG A 150 1.01 12.85 0.02
C ARG A 150 -0.14 13.62 -0.61
N ASP A 151 -0.04 13.92 -1.91
CA ASP A 151 -1.04 14.69 -2.62
C ASP A 151 -2.28 13.85 -2.91
N LEU A 152 -2.10 12.57 -3.22
CA LEU A 152 -3.19 11.61 -3.40
C LEU A 152 -4.04 11.49 -2.13
N LEU A 153 -3.43 11.26 -0.96
CA LEU A 153 -4.16 11.13 0.30
C LEU A 153 -4.87 12.43 0.69
N ARG A 154 -4.24 13.60 0.45
CA ARG A 154 -4.89 14.90 0.63
C ARG A 154 -6.12 15.07 -0.25
N HIS A 155 -6.01 14.63 -1.51
CA HIS A 155 -7.12 14.66 -2.47
C HIS A 155 -8.28 13.78 -1.99
N ILE A 156 -8.00 12.55 -1.55
CA ILE A 156 -9.02 11.60 -1.06
C ILE A 156 -9.72 12.16 0.18
N LEU A 157 -8.97 12.65 1.18
CA LEU A 157 -9.54 13.28 2.38
C LEU A 157 -10.52 14.40 2.02
N LYS A 158 -10.11 15.31 1.12
CA LYS A 158 -10.95 16.43 0.68
C LYS A 158 -12.19 15.95 -0.07
N LYS A 159 -12.05 14.94 -0.93
CA LYS A 159 -13.12 14.46 -1.82
C LYS A 159 -14.16 13.63 -1.07
N GLU A 160 -13.72 12.79 -0.14
CA GLU A 160 -14.60 11.93 0.65
C GLU A 160 -15.13 12.62 1.92
N GLY A 161 -14.46 13.68 2.38
CA GLY A 161 -14.96 14.55 3.45
C GLY A 161 -14.83 13.97 4.86
N PHE A 162 -13.88 13.07 5.10
CA PHE A 162 -13.63 12.51 6.43
C PHE A 162 -12.41 13.12 7.14
N ALA A 163 -12.44 13.05 8.47
CA ALA A 163 -11.34 13.54 9.31
C ALA A 163 -10.11 12.63 9.17
N PRO A 164 -8.89 13.19 9.07
CA PRO A 164 -7.68 12.38 8.92
C PRO A 164 -7.44 11.37 10.05
N ASP A 165 -7.76 11.73 11.29
CA ASP A 165 -7.58 10.88 12.47
C ASP A 165 -8.58 9.72 12.55
N ALA A 166 -9.62 9.72 11.72
CA ALA A 166 -10.56 8.62 11.52
C ALA A 166 -10.12 7.63 10.42
N ALA A 167 -8.95 7.86 9.80
CA ALA A 167 -8.49 7.10 8.66
C ALA A 167 -7.12 6.44 8.89
N LEU A 168 -7.00 5.20 8.38
CA LEU A 168 -5.78 4.41 8.36
C LEU A 168 -5.30 4.22 6.93
N MET A 169 -4.04 4.54 6.66
CA MET A 169 -3.34 4.15 5.43
C MET A 169 -2.54 2.87 5.68
N VAL A 170 -2.76 1.86 4.84
CA VAL A 170 -2.03 0.58 4.83
C VAL A 170 -1.18 0.53 3.56
N GLY A 171 0.12 0.34 3.71
CA GLY A 171 1.04 0.24 2.57
C GLY A 171 2.38 -0.37 2.97
N ASP A 172 3.16 -0.86 2.01
CA ASP A 172 4.44 -1.53 2.24
C ASP A 172 5.64 -0.61 2.02
N ARG A 173 5.46 0.63 1.52
CA ARG A 173 6.57 1.52 1.20
C ARG A 173 6.63 2.75 2.10
N ARG A 174 7.82 3.36 2.15
CA ARG A 174 8.05 4.67 2.79
C ARG A 174 7.06 5.74 2.32
N ALA A 175 6.69 5.72 1.04
CA ALA A 175 5.77 6.69 0.47
C ALA A 175 4.40 6.68 1.17
N ASP A 176 3.91 5.49 1.55
CA ASP A 176 2.65 5.32 2.27
C ASP A 176 2.73 5.90 3.67
N MET A 177 3.78 5.54 4.41
CA MET A 177 3.97 5.97 5.79
C MET A 177 4.16 7.50 5.87
N VAL A 178 4.97 8.06 4.97
CA VAL A 178 5.16 9.51 4.88
C VAL A 178 3.88 10.20 4.42
N GLY A 179 3.19 9.63 3.43
CA GLY A 179 1.91 10.15 2.94
C GLY A 179 0.85 10.24 4.03
N ALA A 180 0.71 9.17 4.81
CA ALA A 180 -0.21 9.09 5.95
C ALA A 180 0.12 10.16 7.00
N ARG A 181 1.38 10.19 7.46
CA ARG A 181 1.85 11.10 8.50
C ARG A 181 1.68 12.57 8.12
N VAL A 182 2.06 12.94 6.88
CA VAL A 182 1.94 14.32 6.38
C VAL A 182 0.49 14.80 6.35
N ASN A 183 -0.45 13.89 6.16
CA ASN A 183 -1.87 14.20 6.11
C ASN A 183 -2.61 13.95 7.43
N GLY A 184 -1.93 13.47 8.48
CA GLY A 184 -2.53 13.21 9.79
C GLY A 184 -3.31 11.89 9.89
N LEU A 185 -3.11 10.96 8.96
CA LEU A 185 -3.68 9.61 9.04
C LEU A 185 -2.84 8.72 9.94
N TRP A 186 -3.47 7.65 10.44
CA TRP A 186 -2.76 6.51 10.98
C TRP A 186 -2.01 5.77 9.87
N ALA A 187 -0.84 5.20 10.19
CA ALA A 187 0.04 4.53 9.23
C ALA A 187 0.31 3.07 9.64
N GLY A 188 -0.15 2.11 8.84
CA GLY A 188 0.05 0.67 9.01
C GLY A 188 0.97 0.10 7.95
N GLY A 189 2.14 -0.40 8.34
CA GLY A 189 3.11 -0.99 7.42
C GLY A 189 2.80 -2.45 7.08
N ALA A 190 2.69 -2.79 5.79
CA ALA A 190 2.59 -4.16 5.30
C ALA A 190 3.98 -4.78 5.14
N ARG A 191 4.41 -5.57 6.13
CA ARG A 191 5.78 -6.14 6.20
C ARG A 191 6.07 -7.28 5.21
N TYR A 192 5.04 -7.79 4.54
CA TYR A 192 5.16 -8.84 3.52
C TYR A 192 5.39 -8.30 2.10
N GLY A 193 5.31 -6.98 1.92
CA GLY A 193 5.56 -6.32 0.65
C GLY A 193 7.04 -6.09 0.38
N TYR A 194 7.35 -4.99 -0.30
CA TYR A 194 8.68 -4.70 -0.83
C TYR A 194 9.52 -3.75 0.03
N GLY A 195 8.91 -3.00 0.94
CA GLY A 195 9.65 -2.19 1.90
C GLY A 195 10.13 -3.01 3.09
N SER A 196 11.35 -2.72 3.53
CA SER A 196 11.89 -3.36 4.74
C SER A 196 11.21 -2.84 6.01
N GLU A 197 11.31 -3.60 7.09
CA GLU A 197 10.84 -3.14 8.40
C GLU A 197 11.53 -1.83 8.83
N GLU A 198 12.82 -1.69 8.53
CA GLU A 198 13.58 -0.46 8.80
C GLU A 198 13.06 0.72 7.97
N GLU A 199 12.77 0.52 6.68
CA GLU A 199 12.16 1.53 5.81
C GLU A 199 10.82 2.00 6.41
N LEU A 200 9.96 1.06 6.77
CA LEU A 200 8.63 1.34 7.32
C LEU A 200 8.72 2.08 8.66
N ARG A 201 9.53 1.58 9.61
CA ARG A 201 9.68 2.19 10.95
C ARG A 201 10.28 3.59 10.86
N SER A 202 11.35 3.77 10.07
CA SER A 202 11.99 5.08 9.89
C SER A 202 11.07 6.10 9.20
N ALA A 203 10.15 5.62 8.37
CA ALA A 203 9.15 6.43 7.69
C ALA A 203 7.91 6.78 8.56
N GLY A 204 7.79 6.17 9.75
CA GLY A 204 6.74 6.45 10.73
C GLY A 204 5.65 5.39 10.84
N ALA A 205 5.87 4.16 10.35
CA ALA A 205 4.98 3.04 10.63
C ALA A 205 4.81 2.86 12.15
N GLY A 206 3.57 2.91 12.64
CA GLY A 206 3.26 2.83 14.07
C GLY A 206 3.43 4.14 14.87
N ALA A 207 3.73 5.28 14.25
CA ALA A 207 3.90 6.55 14.94
C ALA A 207 2.83 7.59 14.56
N LEU A 208 1.91 7.88 15.48
CA LEU A 208 1.49 9.26 15.70
C LEU A 208 2.36 9.80 16.85
N GLN A 209 3.31 10.68 16.54
CA GLN A 209 3.83 11.57 17.57
C GLN A 209 2.76 12.65 17.80
N HIS A 210 2.10 12.63 18.97
CA HIS A 210 1.36 13.78 19.46
C HIS A 210 2.25 14.62 20.40
N ALA A 211 1.89 15.89 20.57
CA ALA A 211 2.60 16.93 21.32
C ALA A 211 2.94 16.60 22.80
N ASP A 212 2.42 15.48 23.34
CA ASP A 212 2.60 15.05 24.74
C ASP A 212 3.45 13.77 24.90
N GLY A 213 4.16 13.32 23.85
CA GLY A 213 5.29 12.39 24.02
C GLY A 213 4.98 10.89 24.22
N HIS A 214 3.77 10.42 23.96
CA HIS A 214 3.45 8.99 24.05
C HIS A 214 3.67 8.25 22.71
N ARG A 215 4.48 7.17 22.75
CA ARG A 215 4.75 6.26 21.63
C ARG A 215 3.68 5.15 21.56
N ALA A 216 3.12 4.89 20.39
CA ALA A 216 2.39 3.64 20.12
C ALA A 216 3.39 2.53 19.74
N LEU A 217 3.16 1.32 20.26
CA LEU A 217 4.01 0.12 20.10
C LEU A 217 3.37 -0.84 19.08
N GLY A 218 4.22 -1.49 18.27
CA GLY A 218 3.90 -2.68 17.45
C GLY A 218 3.07 -2.41 16.20
N GLY A 219 3.53 -2.81 15.02
CA GLY A 219 2.98 -2.36 13.74
C GLY A 219 2.43 -3.48 12.87
N GLY A 220 1.21 -3.27 12.36
CA GLY A 220 0.65 -3.84 11.11
C GLY A 220 -0.83 -4.25 11.16
N LEU A 221 -1.50 -4.85 10.18
CA LEU A 221 -2.97 -4.98 10.10
C LEU A 221 -3.57 -6.25 10.76
N ILE A 222 -4.36 -6.04 11.82
CA ILE A 222 -5.37 -6.95 12.36
C ILE A 222 -6.73 -6.27 12.28
N VAL A 223 -7.80 -7.05 12.13
CA VAL A 223 -9.17 -6.57 12.08
C VAL A 223 -9.99 -7.41 13.06
N VAL A 224 -10.44 -6.83 14.17
CA VAL A 224 -11.28 -7.53 15.16
C VAL A 224 -12.64 -6.84 15.28
N PRO A 225 -13.77 -7.58 15.19
CA PRO A 225 -15.05 -7.12 15.69
C PRO A 225 -15.14 -7.26 17.22
N ASP A 226 -15.51 -6.20 17.93
CA ASP A 226 -15.91 -6.27 19.35
C ASP A 226 -17.44 -6.34 19.44
N ALA A 227 -17.98 -7.48 19.89
CA ALA A 227 -19.41 -7.68 20.11
C ALA A 227 -19.87 -7.27 21.53
N ALA A 228 -18.97 -6.76 22.38
CA ALA A 228 -19.25 -6.47 23.79
C ALA A 228 -19.32 -4.96 24.11
N HIS A 229 -18.89 -4.06 23.21
CA HIS A 229 -18.94 -2.61 23.44
C HIS A 229 -19.54 -1.86 22.26
N ASN A 230 -20.41 -0.90 22.56
CA ASN A 230 -21.20 -0.09 21.63
C ASN A 230 -20.37 0.86 20.72
N HIS A 231 -19.06 0.62 20.58
CA HIS A 231 -18.12 1.38 19.75
C HIS A 231 -17.02 0.45 19.19
N PRO A 232 -16.91 0.25 17.86
CA PRO A 232 -15.86 -0.57 17.27
C PRO A 232 -14.48 0.10 17.46
N ARG A 233 -13.50 -0.65 17.94
CA ARG A 233 -12.09 -0.21 18.04
C ARG A 233 -11.25 -1.04 17.08
N LEU A 234 -10.72 -0.41 16.03
CA LEU A 234 -9.78 -1.07 15.11
C LEU A 234 -8.38 -1.08 15.75
N PHE A 235 -7.81 -2.27 15.96
CA PHE A 235 -6.43 -2.47 16.43
C PHE A 235 -5.60 -3.09 15.33
N VAL A 236 -4.41 -2.54 15.09
CA VAL A 236 -3.55 -2.81 13.94
C VAL A 236 -2.21 -3.32 14.52
N ASP A 237 -1.96 -4.65 14.53
CA ASP A 237 -0.60 -5.27 14.56
C ASP A 237 -0.31 -6.28 13.38
N VAL A 238 0.86 -6.28 12.70
CA VAL A 238 1.31 -7.30 11.67
C VAL A 238 2.57 -7.97 12.23
N GLY A 239 2.42 -9.27 12.51
CA GLY A 239 3.51 -10.22 12.49
C GLY A 239 3.18 -11.37 11.56
N TYR A 240 4.12 -11.73 10.68
CA TYR A 240 4.12 -13.02 9.97
C TYR A 240 4.96 -13.98 10.81
N HIS A 241 4.31 -14.75 11.70
CA HIS A 241 4.94 -15.89 12.37
C HIS A 241 4.24 -17.15 11.83
N ASP A 242 5.01 -18.04 11.19
CA ASP A 242 4.57 -19.38 10.75
C ASP A 242 3.42 -19.42 9.73
N HIS A 243 3.44 -18.53 8.71
CA HIS A 243 2.51 -18.56 7.56
C HIS A 243 1.02 -18.30 7.86
N ASN A 244 0.66 -17.83 9.07
CA ASN A 244 -0.73 -17.57 9.45
C ASN A 244 -0.97 -16.11 9.85
N LEU A 245 -2.02 -15.51 9.30
CA LEU A 245 -2.57 -14.23 9.77
C LEU A 245 -3.27 -14.46 11.12
N ARG A 246 -2.82 -13.77 12.19
CA ARG A 246 -3.46 -13.83 13.52
C ARG A 246 -4.33 -12.61 13.75
N ILE A 247 -5.45 -12.76 14.47
CA ILE A 247 -6.40 -11.70 14.85
C ILE A 247 -6.40 -11.61 16.39
N GLY A 248 -6.22 -10.42 16.99
CA GLY A 248 -6.11 -10.27 18.44
C GLY A 248 -6.41 -8.87 19.00
N HIS A 249 -6.82 -8.81 20.27
CA HIS A 249 -7.21 -7.60 20.99
C HIS A 249 -6.24 -7.34 22.15
N ARG A 250 -5.51 -6.21 22.09
CA ARG A 250 -4.95 -5.44 23.22
C ARG A 250 -3.58 -5.82 23.84
N PHE A 251 -2.96 -4.75 24.35
CA PHE A 251 -1.78 -4.63 25.21
C PHE A 251 -1.89 -5.53 26.45
N ASP A 252 -1.24 -6.68 26.44
CA ASP A 252 -0.57 -7.40 27.54
C ASP A 252 -0.50 -8.90 27.18
N GLU A 253 0.62 -9.28 26.56
CA GLU A 253 1.28 -10.59 26.43
C GLU A 253 0.56 -11.93 26.14
N GLU A 254 -0.75 -12.05 25.91
CA GLU A 254 -1.33 -13.36 25.51
C GLU A 254 -2.02 -13.35 24.14
N TRP A 255 -1.36 -13.98 23.16
CA TRP A 255 -1.92 -14.31 21.85
C TRP A 255 -2.81 -15.55 21.94
N LEU A 256 -4.10 -15.44 21.62
CA LEU A 256 -4.94 -16.62 21.41
C LEU A 256 -4.60 -17.25 20.05
N ALA A 257 -4.12 -18.50 20.08
CA ALA A 257 -3.98 -19.32 18.88
C ALA A 257 -5.38 -19.72 18.39
N VAL A 258 -5.68 -19.44 17.13
CA VAL A 258 -6.88 -19.96 16.47
C VAL A 258 -6.53 -21.36 15.96
N ALA A 259 -7.29 -22.36 16.41
CA ALA A 259 -7.23 -23.73 15.90
C ALA A 259 -7.93 -23.84 14.54
#